data_AF-B6QB27-F1
#
_entry.id   AF-B6QB27-F1
#
_cell.length_a   1.000
_cell.length_b   1.000
_cell.length_c   1.000
_cell.angle_alpha   90.00
_cell.angle_beta   90.00
_cell.angle_gamma   90.00
#
_symmetry.space_group_name_H-M   'P 1'
#
loop_
_entity.id
_entity.type
_entity.pdbx_description
1 polymer ?
#
loop_
_entity_poly.entity_id
_entity_poly.type
_entity_poly.pdbx_seq_one_letter_code
_entity_poly.pdbx_strand_id
1 'polypeptide(L)'
;MSCQGAFNISHAMASAVWAVHDAATLHGTPIYHNDTEARVKPIYYSNMFNATVSAGGDEQSEGLVNETTFGAYAVYNEGKLASIVAVNLNMWNSTMDDADHPYTTLSLPRAWNDARVSRLTNSGVYTAENITFAGQYIDGKGHIVGKESFDKVIDGMVYVGSGEAVFLISKQLVN
;
A
#
# COMPACT_ATOMS: atom_id res chain seq x y z
N MET A 1 -6.97 -0.22 -25.42
CA MET A 1 -5.54 0.17 -25.47
C MET A 1 -5.47 1.68 -25.29
N SER A 2 -5.15 2.15 -24.10
CA SER A 2 -4.84 3.56 -23.83
C SER A 2 -3.35 3.62 -23.53
N CYS A 3 -2.57 4.24 -24.42
CA CYS A 3 -1.13 4.33 -24.29
C CYS A 3 -0.80 5.59 -23.47
N GLN A 4 0.07 5.43 -22.47
CA GLN A 4 0.81 6.47 -21.72
C GLN A 4 0.26 6.91 -20.35
N GLY A 5 -0.94 6.53 -19.94
CA GLY A 5 -1.47 6.90 -18.62
C GLY A 5 -1.83 8.39 -18.52
N ALA A 6 -2.69 8.75 -17.57
CA ALA A 6 -3.11 10.14 -17.38
C ALA A 6 -2.12 10.85 -16.45
N PHE A 7 -1.58 11.98 -16.91
CA PHE A 7 -0.73 12.88 -16.12
C PHE A 7 -1.42 13.23 -14.79
N ASN A 8 -0.68 13.16 -13.66
CA ASN A 8 -1.19 13.30 -12.27
C ASN A 8 -2.15 12.22 -11.75
N ILE A 9 -2.44 11.17 -12.53
CA ILE A 9 -3.22 10.01 -12.07
C ILE A 9 -2.34 8.77 -12.09
N SER A 10 -1.75 8.43 -13.25
CA SER A 10 -0.87 7.28 -13.46
C SER A 10 0.57 7.47 -12.92
N HIS A 11 0.86 8.66 -12.37
CA HIS A 11 2.15 9.04 -11.79
C HIS A 11 2.04 9.57 -10.37
N ALA A 12 0.86 9.47 -9.74
CA ALA A 12 0.60 9.93 -8.39
C ALA A 12 0.37 8.75 -7.44
N MET A 13 0.42 9.00 -6.13
CA MET A 13 0.08 8.01 -5.09
C MET A 13 -1.25 7.29 -5.37
N ALA A 14 -2.23 7.97 -5.94
CA ALA A 14 -3.48 7.36 -6.38
C ALA A 14 -3.28 6.12 -7.28
N SER A 15 -2.30 6.13 -8.21
CA SER A 15 -1.96 4.94 -9.01
C SER A 15 -1.35 3.83 -8.18
N ALA A 16 -0.64 4.16 -7.09
CA ALA A 16 -0.04 3.15 -6.26
C ALA A 16 -1.11 2.40 -5.44
N VAL A 17 -1.98 3.17 -4.78
CA VAL A 17 -3.11 2.66 -4.01
C VAL A 17 -4.09 1.90 -4.92
N TRP A 18 -4.34 2.42 -6.13
CA TRP A 18 -5.16 1.74 -7.15
C TRP A 18 -4.54 0.42 -7.63
N ALA A 19 -3.23 0.37 -7.89
CA ALA A 19 -2.55 -0.86 -8.33
C ALA A 19 -2.46 -1.95 -7.24
N VAL A 20 -2.66 -1.61 -5.96
CA VAL A 20 -2.86 -2.61 -4.90
C VAL A 20 -4.27 -3.20 -4.99
N HIS A 21 -5.29 -2.40 -5.29
CA HIS A 21 -6.68 -2.85 -5.42
C HIS A 21 -6.95 -3.61 -6.73
N ASP A 22 -6.35 -3.16 -7.83
CA ASP A 22 -6.49 -3.76 -9.16
C ASP A 22 -5.11 -3.89 -9.83
N ALA A 23 -4.41 -4.99 -9.48
CA ALA A 23 -3.08 -5.28 -10.01
C ALA A 23 -3.07 -5.55 -11.53
N ALA A 24 -4.23 -5.82 -12.14
CA ALA A 24 -4.35 -6.23 -13.54
C ALA A 24 -4.45 -5.06 -14.54
N THR A 25 -4.77 -3.84 -14.11
CA THR A 25 -5.09 -2.73 -15.04
C THR A 25 -3.97 -1.76 -15.38
N LEU A 26 -2.82 -1.78 -14.69
CA LEU A 26 -1.77 -0.78 -14.92
C LEU A 26 -0.54 -1.34 -15.65
N HIS A 27 -0.59 -1.29 -16.98
CA HIS A 27 0.58 -1.43 -17.83
C HIS A 27 1.34 -0.08 -17.91
N GLY A 28 2.33 0.13 -17.04
CA GLY A 28 3.22 1.30 -17.06
C GLY A 28 4.65 0.95 -16.64
N THR A 29 5.65 1.64 -17.20
CA THR A 29 7.04 1.43 -16.76
C THR A 29 7.21 1.98 -15.35
N PRO A 30 7.64 1.18 -14.35
CA PRO A 30 7.72 1.60 -12.95
C PRO A 30 8.87 2.58 -12.68
N ILE A 31 9.73 2.82 -13.68
CA ILE A 31 10.90 3.68 -13.61
C ILE A 31 10.80 4.72 -14.74
N TYR A 32 11.21 5.96 -14.45
CA TYR A 32 11.39 6.99 -15.48
C TYR A 32 12.62 6.67 -16.35
N HIS A 33 12.47 6.67 -17.68
CA HIS A 33 13.57 6.47 -18.62
C HIS A 33 13.65 7.69 -19.56
N ASN A 34 14.50 8.67 -19.26
CA ASN A 34 14.83 9.77 -20.19
C ASN A 34 16.02 10.67 -19.73
N ASP A 35 17.21 10.09 -19.53
CA ASP A 35 18.47 10.82 -19.22
C ASP A 35 18.43 11.84 -18.05
N THR A 36 17.46 11.69 -17.16
CA THR A 36 17.32 12.39 -15.87
C THR A 36 17.50 11.36 -14.75
N GLU A 37 17.88 11.78 -13.53
CA GLU A 37 18.11 10.87 -12.38
C GLU A 37 17.03 9.79 -12.28
N ALA A 38 17.44 8.54 -12.09
CA ALA A 38 16.54 7.40 -12.01
C ALA A 38 15.61 7.56 -10.80
N ARG A 39 14.34 7.87 -11.06
CA ARG A 39 13.30 7.95 -10.02
C ARG A 39 12.29 6.83 -10.21
N VAL A 40 11.83 6.25 -9.10
CA VAL A 40 10.72 5.29 -9.13
C VAL A 40 9.40 6.03 -9.26
N LYS A 41 8.47 5.47 -10.03
CA LYS A 41 7.09 5.93 -10.07
C LYS A 41 6.29 5.34 -8.91
N PRO A 42 5.17 5.96 -8.50
CA PRO A 42 4.32 5.42 -7.44
C PRO A 42 3.93 3.94 -7.63
N ILE A 43 3.69 3.50 -8.87
CA ILE A 43 3.40 2.10 -9.21
C ILE A 43 4.50 1.11 -8.79
N TYR A 44 5.76 1.56 -8.66
CA TYR A 44 6.85 0.73 -8.15
C TYR A 44 6.56 0.28 -6.72
N TYR A 45 6.02 1.17 -5.88
CA TYR A 45 5.68 0.84 -4.50
C TYR A 45 4.53 -0.15 -4.40
N SER A 46 3.57 -0.12 -5.34
CA SER A 46 2.53 -1.16 -5.44
C SER A 46 3.10 -2.50 -5.84
N ASN A 47 4.04 -2.51 -6.79
CA ASN A 47 4.69 -3.77 -7.17
C ASN A 47 5.51 -4.34 -6.01
N MET A 48 6.20 -3.48 -5.24
CA MET A 48 6.89 -3.89 -4.02
C MET A 48 5.90 -4.39 -2.95
N PHE A 49 4.77 -3.72 -2.78
CA PHE A 49 3.68 -4.14 -1.89
C PHE A 49 3.14 -5.52 -2.30
N ASN A 50 2.75 -5.69 -3.57
CA ASN A 50 2.19 -6.93 -4.11
C ASN A 50 3.22 -8.07 -4.07
N ALA A 51 4.49 -7.78 -4.32
CA ALA A 51 5.58 -8.76 -4.16
C ALA A 51 5.76 -9.18 -2.71
N THR A 52 5.59 -8.26 -1.74
CA THR A 52 5.63 -8.58 -0.31
C THR A 52 4.46 -9.47 0.09
N VAL A 53 3.26 -9.21 -0.45
CA VAL A 53 2.06 -10.03 -0.22
C VAL A 53 2.18 -11.43 -0.82
N SER A 54 2.88 -11.57 -1.95
CA SER A 54 2.94 -12.81 -2.75
C SER A 54 4.29 -13.57 -2.62
N ALA A 55 5.06 -13.31 -1.58
CA ALA A 55 6.44 -13.79 -1.45
C ALA A 55 6.55 -15.31 -1.18
N GLY A 56 5.47 -15.95 -0.73
CA GLY A 56 5.35 -17.36 -0.35
C GLY A 56 4.84 -18.29 -1.46
N GLY A 57 4.48 -17.77 -2.64
CA GLY A 57 4.35 -18.53 -3.89
C GLY A 57 3.02 -19.27 -4.11
N ASP A 58 2.33 -19.71 -3.05
CA ASP A 58 1.03 -20.38 -3.09
C ASP A 58 -0.05 -19.57 -2.36
N GLU A 59 0.01 -18.24 -2.46
CA GLU A 59 -0.98 -17.38 -1.84
C GLU A 59 -2.35 -17.44 -2.53
N GLN A 60 -3.40 -17.54 -1.72
CA GLN A 60 -4.79 -17.37 -2.13
C GLN A 60 -5.36 -16.11 -1.49
N SER A 61 -5.95 -15.23 -2.29
CA SER A 61 -6.60 -14.01 -1.80
C SER A 61 -8.12 -14.15 -1.77
N GLU A 62 -8.75 -13.71 -0.69
CA GLU A 62 -10.20 -13.61 -0.54
C GLU A 62 -10.58 -12.16 -0.21
N GLY A 63 -11.58 -11.61 -0.90
CA GLY A 63 -12.11 -10.28 -0.59
C GLY A 63 -12.90 -10.31 0.72
N LEU A 64 -12.45 -9.54 1.71
CA LEU A 64 -13.16 -9.33 2.98
C LEU A 64 -14.18 -8.19 2.85
N VAL A 65 -13.77 -7.11 2.20
CA VAL A 65 -14.58 -5.92 1.94
C VAL A 65 -14.26 -5.43 0.54
N ASN A 66 -15.29 -5.11 -0.24
CA ASN A 66 -15.13 -4.54 -1.57
C ASN A 66 -16.17 -3.45 -1.80
N GLU A 67 -15.81 -2.23 -1.42
CA GLU A 67 -16.61 -1.03 -1.60
C GLU A 67 -15.96 -0.09 -2.63
N THR A 68 -16.71 0.92 -3.08
CA THR A 68 -16.24 1.87 -4.09
C THR A 68 -14.94 2.58 -3.73
N THR A 69 -14.73 2.90 -2.44
CA THR A 69 -13.56 3.66 -1.98
C THR A 69 -12.75 2.96 -0.89
N PHE A 70 -13.08 1.70 -0.56
CA PHE A 70 -12.34 0.91 0.41
C PHE A 70 -12.36 -0.57 0.03
N GLY A 71 -11.19 -1.21 0.04
CA GLY A 71 -11.03 -2.63 -0.20
C GLY A 71 -10.22 -3.28 0.90
N ALA A 72 -10.59 -4.49 1.31
CA ALA A 72 -9.80 -5.30 2.21
C ALA A 72 -9.78 -6.76 1.75
N TYR A 73 -8.63 -7.41 1.88
CA TYR A 73 -8.37 -8.75 1.39
C TYR A 73 -7.65 -9.57 2.45
N ALA A 74 -8.10 -10.79 2.66
CA ALA A 74 -7.36 -11.81 3.37
C ALA A 74 -6.46 -12.54 2.38
N VAL A 75 -5.21 -12.76 2.75
CA VAL A 75 -4.28 -13.56 1.97
C VAL A 75 -3.94 -14.78 2.81
N TYR A 76 -4.15 -15.95 2.24
CA TYR A 76 -3.91 -17.24 2.84
C TYR A 76 -2.71 -17.89 2.19
N ASN A 77 -1.89 -18.58 2.99
CA ASN A 77 -0.82 -19.45 2.51
C ASN A 77 -1.09 -20.85 3.08
N GLU A 78 -1.13 -21.87 2.23
CA GLU A 78 -1.47 -23.26 2.61
C GLU A 78 -2.78 -23.37 3.43
N GLY A 79 -3.79 -22.55 3.10
CA GLY A 79 -5.08 -22.52 3.78
C GLY A 79 -5.08 -21.86 5.17
N LYS A 80 -3.97 -21.24 5.59
CA LYS A 80 -3.88 -20.45 6.83
C LYS A 80 -3.81 -18.97 6.51
N LEU A 81 -4.54 -18.15 7.27
CA LEU A 81 -4.51 -16.70 7.08
C LEU A 81 -3.10 -16.17 7.36
N ALA A 82 -2.45 -15.68 6.30
CA ALA A 82 -1.06 -15.27 6.31
C ALA A 82 -0.91 -13.75 6.50
N SER A 83 -1.75 -12.98 5.80
CA SER A 83 -1.75 -11.53 5.87
C SER A 83 -3.12 -10.94 5.59
N ILE A 84 -3.30 -9.68 5.97
CA ILE A 84 -4.47 -8.88 5.61
C ILE A 84 -3.95 -7.64 4.87
N VAL A 85 -4.58 -7.31 3.76
CA VAL A 85 -4.34 -6.08 3.00
C VAL A 85 -5.58 -5.21 3.12
N ALA A 86 -5.41 -3.92 3.37
CA ALA A 86 -6.50 -2.96 3.28
C ALA A 86 -6.07 -1.69 2.55
N VAL A 87 -6.97 -1.14 1.76
CA VAL A 87 -6.71 -0.05 0.81
C VAL A 87 -7.83 0.95 0.94
N ASN A 88 -7.48 2.20 1.23
CA ASN A 88 -8.44 3.29 1.32
C ASN A 88 -8.21 4.27 0.17
N LEU A 89 -9.14 4.25 -0.79
CA LEU A 89 -9.10 5.07 -1.99
C LEU A 89 -9.76 6.45 -1.80
N ASN A 90 -10.27 6.76 -0.60
CA ASN A 90 -10.75 8.11 -0.31
C ASN A 90 -9.61 9.12 -0.50
N MET A 91 -9.95 10.27 -1.06
CA MET A 91 -8.98 11.29 -1.39
C MET A 91 -8.66 12.15 -0.18
N TRP A 92 -7.38 12.31 0.12
CA TRP A 92 -6.89 13.27 1.10
C TRP A 92 -5.60 13.95 0.62
N ASN A 93 -5.41 15.21 1.00
CA ASN A 93 -4.24 16.02 0.66
C ASN A 93 -3.84 16.85 1.87
N SER A 94 -2.54 17.03 2.12
CA SER A 94 -1.98 17.76 3.28
C SER A 94 -2.32 19.26 3.33
N THR A 95 -3.07 19.78 2.37
CA THR A 95 -3.64 21.15 2.41
C THR A 95 -5.02 21.17 3.07
N MET A 96 -5.62 20.01 3.32
CA MET A 96 -6.85 19.85 4.10
C MET A 96 -6.51 19.86 5.60
N ASP A 97 -7.49 20.17 6.46
CA ASP A 97 -7.25 20.19 7.91
C ASP A 97 -6.83 18.80 8.41
N ASP A 98 -5.69 18.73 9.10
CA ASP A 98 -5.09 17.50 9.63
C ASP A 98 -5.97 16.91 10.74
N ALA A 99 -6.75 17.75 11.44
CA ALA A 99 -7.71 17.31 12.46
C ALA A 99 -8.83 16.42 11.87
N ASP A 100 -9.04 16.50 10.56
CA ASP A 100 -10.07 15.77 9.83
C ASP A 100 -9.51 14.65 8.95
N HIS A 101 -8.24 14.21 9.09
CA HIS A 101 -7.70 13.16 8.23
C HIS A 101 -8.53 11.87 8.32
N PRO A 102 -9.42 11.59 7.33
CA PRO A 102 -10.44 10.57 7.53
C PRO A 102 -9.79 9.20 7.43
N TYR A 103 -10.22 8.30 8.30
CA TYR A 103 -9.74 6.92 8.31
C TYR A 103 -10.91 5.94 8.32
N THR A 104 -10.64 4.76 7.78
CA THR A 104 -11.51 3.60 7.95
C THR A 104 -10.90 2.69 9.01
N THR A 105 -11.71 2.26 9.97
CA THR A 105 -11.28 1.36 11.04
C THR A 105 -11.52 -0.09 10.62
N LEU A 106 -10.45 -0.90 10.66
CA LEU A 106 -10.51 -2.33 10.46
C LEU A 106 -10.39 -3.05 11.80
N SER A 107 -11.45 -3.76 12.20
CA SER A 107 -11.45 -4.59 13.41
C SER A 107 -10.84 -5.97 13.10
N LEU A 108 -9.88 -6.40 13.92
CA LEU A 108 -9.13 -7.62 13.72
C LEU A 108 -9.58 -8.74 14.67
N PRO A 109 -9.46 -10.01 14.24
CA PRO A 109 -9.58 -11.14 15.16
C PRO A 109 -8.54 -11.04 16.28
N ARG A 110 -8.89 -11.46 17.51
CA ARG A 110 -7.99 -11.36 18.69
C ARG A 110 -6.58 -11.93 18.48
N ALA A 111 -6.44 -12.96 17.66
CA ALA A 111 -5.14 -13.57 17.34
C ALA A 111 -4.16 -12.63 16.61
N TRP A 112 -4.64 -11.48 16.12
CA TRP A 112 -3.89 -10.49 15.34
C TRP A 112 -3.55 -9.23 16.13
N ASN A 113 -3.81 -9.18 17.43
CA ASN A 113 -3.49 -8.01 18.27
C ASN A 113 -1.99 -7.67 18.30
N ASP A 114 -1.12 -8.64 18.02
CA ASP A 114 0.33 -8.44 17.94
C ASP A 114 0.85 -8.33 16.50
N ALA A 115 -0.05 -8.18 15.51
CA ALA A 115 0.34 -8.07 14.11
C ALA A 115 1.19 -6.82 13.87
N ARG A 116 2.10 -6.93 12.89
CA ARG A 116 2.88 -5.80 12.40
C ARG A 116 2.11 -5.13 11.26
N VAL A 117 2.00 -3.82 11.30
CA VAL A 117 1.33 -3.02 10.26
C VAL A 117 2.38 -2.28 9.45
N SER A 118 2.53 -2.67 8.19
CA SER A 118 3.34 -1.96 7.21
C SER A 118 2.44 -1.01 6.44
N ARG A 119 2.83 0.25 6.31
CA ARG A 119 2.00 1.28 5.67
C ARG A 119 2.63 1.75 4.37
N LEU A 120 1.81 1.88 3.34
CA LEU A 120 2.10 2.61 2.12
C LEU A 120 1.47 3.99 2.23
N THR A 121 2.29 5.01 2.49
CA THR A 121 1.88 6.37 2.84
C THR A 121 2.50 7.41 1.90
N ASN A 122 1.89 8.58 1.84
CA ASN A 122 2.42 9.79 1.21
C ASN A 122 1.86 11.04 1.92
N SER A 123 2.46 12.21 1.69
CA SER A 123 1.91 13.52 2.06
C SER A 123 0.62 13.90 1.31
N GLY A 124 0.19 13.17 0.28
CA GLY A 124 -1.09 13.39 -0.39
C GLY A 124 -1.33 12.48 -1.59
N VAL A 125 -2.59 12.34 -2.02
CA VAL A 125 -2.94 11.43 -3.15
C VAL A 125 -2.42 11.90 -4.52
N TYR A 126 -2.13 13.20 -4.66
CA TYR A 126 -1.65 13.82 -5.90
C TYR A 126 -0.12 13.98 -5.99
N THR A 127 0.62 13.63 -4.93
CA THR A 127 2.08 13.76 -4.94
C THR A 127 2.73 12.54 -5.59
N ALA A 128 3.69 12.79 -6.47
CA ALA A 128 4.56 11.78 -7.07
C ALA A 128 5.82 11.49 -6.22
N GLU A 129 6.04 12.30 -5.19
CA GLU A 129 7.20 12.26 -4.29
C GLU A 129 6.75 11.92 -2.86
N ASN A 130 7.70 11.61 -1.97
CA ASN A 130 7.49 11.27 -0.55
C ASN A 130 6.61 10.04 -0.28
N ILE A 131 6.55 9.10 -1.23
CA ILE A 131 5.93 7.79 -1.00
C ILE A 131 6.88 6.94 -0.18
N THR A 132 6.36 6.34 0.90
CA THR A 132 7.09 5.39 1.72
C THR A 132 6.29 4.12 1.90
N PHE A 133 6.98 2.97 1.90
CA PHE A 133 6.45 1.70 2.36
C PHE A 133 7.19 1.27 3.62
N ALA A 134 6.47 1.01 4.71
CA ALA A 134 7.05 0.67 6.01
C ALA A 134 8.14 1.66 6.47
N GLY A 135 7.98 2.96 6.17
CA GLY A 135 8.96 4.00 6.50
C GLY A 135 10.19 4.07 5.58
N GLN A 136 10.25 3.24 4.53
CA GLN A 136 11.34 3.21 3.55
C GLN A 136 10.91 3.79 2.21
N TYR A 137 11.85 4.40 1.50
CA TYR A 137 11.67 4.93 0.14
C TYR A 137 12.86 4.54 -0.74
N ILE A 138 12.70 4.70 -2.05
CA ILE A 138 13.77 4.45 -3.03
C ILE A 138 14.44 5.77 -3.41
N ASP A 139 15.76 5.85 -3.25
CA ASP A 139 16.55 7.02 -3.64
C ASP A 139 16.75 7.13 -5.18
N GLY A 140 17.36 8.23 -5.63
CA GLY A 140 17.64 8.47 -7.06
C GLY A 140 18.64 7.49 -7.70
N LYS A 141 19.15 6.53 -6.94
CA LYS A 141 20.07 5.46 -7.38
C LYS A 141 19.43 4.07 -7.30
N GLY A 142 18.17 3.99 -6.87
CA GLY A 142 17.46 2.71 -6.73
C GLY A 142 17.73 2.00 -5.40
N HIS A 143 18.37 2.63 -4.42
CA HIS A 143 18.57 2.02 -3.10
C HIS A 143 17.36 2.23 -2.21
N ILE A 144 17.06 1.22 -1.39
CA ILE A 144 16.11 1.35 -0.28
C ILE A 144 16.79 2.17 0.82
N VAL A 145 16.19 3.30 1.15
CA VAL A 145 16.68 4.25 2.17
C VAL A 145 15.57 4.48 3.20
N GLY A 146 15.97 4.81 4.43
CA GLY A 146 15.06 4.94 5.57
C GLY A 146 15.09 3.69 6.46
N LYS A 147 14.55 3.85 7.66
CA LYS A 147 14.48 2.76 8.63
C LYS A 147 13.15 2.04 8.46
N GLU A 148 13.21 0.73 8.26
CA GLU A 148 12.01 -0.11 8.29
C GLU A 148 11.32 0.04 9.65
N SER A 149 10.03 0.38 9.61
CA SER A 149 9.20 0.62 10.78
C SER A 149 7.84 -0.01 10.58
N PHE A 150 7.37 -0.65 11.65
CA PHE A 150 6.05 -1.26 11.71
C PHE A 150 5.21 -0.57 12.77
N ASP A 151 3.99 -0.24 12.38
CA ASP A 151 2.96 0.17 13.31
C ASP A 151 2.36 -1.04 14.03
N LYS A 152 1.61 -0.74 15.09
CA LYS A 152 0.95 -1.74 15.93
C LYS A 152 -0.56 -1.66 15.75
N VAL A 153 -1.21 -2.78 16.01
CA VAL A 153 -2.65 -2.84 16.26
C VAL A 153 -2.95 -2.17 17.60
N ILE A 154 -3.99 -1.33 17.64
CA ILE A 154 -4.42 -0.60 18.84
C ILE A 154 -5.81 -1.12 19.19
N ASP A 155 -5.96 -1.73 20.37
CA ASP A 155 -7.24 -2.28 20.87
C ASP A 155 -7.94 -3.24 19.88
N GLY A 156 -7.15 -4.03 19.14
CA GLY A 156 -7.66 -4.95 18.12
C GLY A 156 -8.09 -4.25 16.82
N MET A 157 -7.72 -2.99 16.62
CA MET A 157 -8.07 -2.18 15.46
C MET A 157 -6.84 -1.65 14.73
N VAL A 158 -7.01 -1.47 13.43
CA VAL A 158 -6.08 -0.73 12.58
C VAL A 158 -6.83 0.37 11.85
N TYR A 159 -6.28 1.58 11.90
CA TYR A 159 -6.81 2.75 11.22
C TYR A 159 -6.09 2.93 9.89
N VAL A 160 -6.85 2.91 8.80
CA VAL A 160 -6.37 3.08 7.43
C VAL A 160 -6.75 4.47 6.95
N GLY A 161 -5.78 5.38 6.88
CA GLY A 161 -5.99 6.76 6.44
C GLY A 161 -6.44 6.84 4.97
N SER A 162 -7.05 7.95 4.60
CA SER A 162 -7.48 8.20 3.21
C SER A 162 -6.25 8.35 2.30
N GLY A 163 -6.23 7.60 1.20
CA GLY A 163 -5.07 7.56 0.30
C GLY A 163 -3.93 6.67 0.78
N GLU A 164 -4.20 5.80 1.76
CA GLU A 164 -3.25 4.85 2.34
C GLU A 164 -3.59 3.41 1.94
N ALA A 165 -2.56 2.55 1.89
CA ALA A 165 -2.74 1.11 1.95
C ALA A 165 -1.93 0.53 3.11
N VAL A 166 -2.47 -0.48 3.78
CA VAL A 166 -1.80 -1.19 4.87
C VAL A 166 -1.67 -2.67 4.55
N PHE A 167 -0.54 -3.25 4.96
CA PHE A 167 -0.24 -4.67 4.93
C PHE A 167 0.01 -5.15 6.35
N LEU A 168 -0.82 -6.09 6.81
CA LEU A 168 -0.72 -6.67 8.13
C LEU A 168 -0.17 -8.09 8.04
N ILE A 169 0.84 -8.38 8.85
CA ILE A 169 1.36 -9.74 9.01
C ILE A 169 1.23 -10.17 10.47
N SER A 170 0.75 -11.39 10.67
CA SER A 170 0.74 -11.98 12.00
C SER A 170 2.18 -12.23 12.47
N LYS A 171 2.47 -11.84 13.70
CA LYS A 171 3.76 -12.10 14.34
C LYS A 171 4.07 -13.60 14.46
N GLN A 172 3.05 -14.46 14.41
CA GLN A 172 3.21 -15.92 14.42
C GLN A 172 3.84 -16.49 13.14
N LEU A 173 3.92 -15.71 12.07
CA LEU A 173 4.48 -16.12 10.78
C LEU A 173 5.87 -15.53 10.50
N VAL A 174 6.39 -14.70 11.42
CA VAL A 174 7.73 -14.13 11.33
C VAL A 174 8.65 -14.94 12.24
N ASN A 175 9.18 -16.05 11.71
CA ASN A 175 10.27 -16.82 12.31
C ASN A 175 11.55 -16.63 11.49
#